data_AF-A0A257NHJ9-F1
#
_entry.id   AF-A0A257NHJ9-F1
#
_cell.length_a   1.000
_cell.length_b   1.000
_cell.length_c   1.000
_cell.angle_alpha   90.00
_cell.angle_beta   90.00
_cell.angle_gamma   90.00
#
_symmetry.space_group_name_H-M   'P 1'
#
loop_
_entity.id
_entity.type
_entity.pdbx_description
1 polymer ?
#
loop_
_entity_poly.entity_id
_entity_poly.type
_entity_poly.pdbx_seq_one_letter_code
_entity_poly.pdbx_strand_id
1 'polypeptide(L)'
;LQPEIKKLQQKYKGPENRQILNEELMKLYREAGANPVGGCLPVLLQAPFLAILYGVIKGLANTALVNKVLVARPRYIPQSSRMYRDLVASHGQIKAFGMDLNLKVFSHHGSFWAELPFILFVLAAVGLQYFQMAQLNNRSRKAGQPIPSQQQTLQRVMPLAFLYFYIVIPAAVVLYMIISTAIRIITQDLMFRAGVTDPRKNGTHSSEKSLPAPESTGKNPPSTSNAKPVEKPKPVTNRSANKRKRKDR
;
A
#
# COMPACT_ATOMS: atom_id res chain seq x y z
N LEU A 1 -6.96 -9.79 -15.05
CA LEU A 1 -5.96 -8.70 -15.19
C LEU A 1 -4.49 -9.13 -15.04
N GLN A 2 -4.07 -9.77 -13.94
CA GLN A 2 -2.65 -10.05 -13.68
C GLN A 2 -1.84 -10.75 -14.80
N PRO A 3 -2.35 -11.83 -15.46
CA PRO A 3 -1.59 -12.48 -16.53
C PRO A 3 -1.43 -11.59 -17.77
N GLU A 4 -2.39 -10.71 -18.05
CA GLU A 4 -2.35 -9.79 -19.20
C GLU A 4 -1.35 -8.65 -18.97
N ILE A 5 -1.30 -8.12 -17.74
CA ILE A 5 -0.29 -7.12 -17.35
C ILE A 5 1.13 -7.67 -17.57
N LYS A 6 1.39 -8.94 -17.22
CA LYS A 6 2.69 -9.58 -17.47
C LYS A 6 3.02 -9.70 -18.95
N LYS A 7 2.06 -10.11 -19.78
CA LYS A 7 2.25 -10.20 -21.23
C LYS A 7 2.58 -8.82 -21.81
N LEU A 8 1.90 -7.78 -21.36
CA LEU A 8 2.12 -6.41 -21.78
C LEU A 8 3.53 -5.91 -21.40
N GLN A 9 3.96 -6.15 -20.16
CA GLN A 9 5.30 -5.81 -19.67
C GLN A 9 6.41 -6.58 -20.41
N GLN A 10 6.14 -7.82 -20.83
CA GLN A 10 7.08 -8.60 -21.63
C GLN A 10 7.14 -8.12 -23.09
N LYS A 11 6.01 -7.68 -23.64
CA LYS A 11 5.91 -7.11 -24.99
C LYS A 11 6.64 -5.78 -25.11
N TYR A 12 6.52 -4.91 -24.10
CA TYR A 12 7.11 -3.57 -24.10
C TYR A 12 8.28 -3.45 -23.12
N LYS A 13 9.28 -4.33 -23.25
CA LYS A 13 10.54 -4.23 -22.49
C LYS A 13 11.41 -3.09 -23.00
N GLY A 14 12.19 -2.49 -22.10
CA GLY A 14 13.16 -1.43 -22.40
C GLY A 14 12.70 -0.02 -21.99
N PRO A 15 13.64 0.91 -21.78
CA PRO A 15 13.33 2.30 -21.39
C PRO A 15 12.55 3.06 -22.48
N GLU A 16 12.79 2.75 -23.76
CA GLU A 16 12.15 3.41 -24.92
C GLU A 16 10.63 3.15 -24.98
N ASN A 17 10.19 1.94 -24.61
CA ASN A 17 8.80 1.54 -24.70
C ASN A 17 7.97 1.82 -23.43
N ARG A 18 8.53 2.53 -22.44
CA ARG A 18 7.86 2.76 -21.14
C ARG A 18 6.58 3.59 -21.26
N GLN A 19 6.56 4.57 -22.17
CA GLN A 19 5.39 5.42 -22.37
C GLN A 19 4.23 4.60 -22.95
N ILE A 20 4.50 3.84 -24.01
CA ILE A 20 3.53 2.94 -24.66
C ILE A 20 3.03 1.88 -23.68
N LEU A 21 3.94 1.32 -22.86
CA LEU A 21 3.57 0.38 -21.81
C LEU A 21 2.58 0.98 -20.81
N ASN A 22 2.80 2.22 -20.37
CA ASN A 22 1.91 2.89 -19.42
C ASN A 22 0.53 3.17 -20.05
N GLU A 23 0.47 3.55 -21.32
CA GLU A 23 -0.80 3.80 -22.03
C GLU A 23 -1.62 2.52 -22.21
N GLU A 24 -1.01 1.45 -22.70
CA GLU A 24 -1.67 0.16 -22.88
C GLU A 24 -2.10 -0.45 -21.53
N LEU A 25 -1.31 -0.24 -20.48
CA LEU A 25 -1.67 -0.65 -19.12
C LEU A 25 -2.89 0.13 -18.61
N MET A 26 -2.98 1.43 -18.89
CA MET A 26 -4.13 2.26 -18.54
C MET A 26 -5.39 1.86 -19.32
N LYS A 27 -5.27 1.52 -20.62
CA LYS A 27 -6.38 0.98 -21.41
C LYS A 27 -6.90 -0.32 -20.81
N LEU A 28 -5.99 -1.25 -20.49
CA LEU A 28 -6.33 -2.52 -19.86
C LEU A 28 -7.05 -2.34 -18.50
N TYR A 29 -6.59 -1.39 -17.68
CA TYR A 29 -7.27 -1.06 -16.42
C TYR A 29 -8.70 -0.53 -16.65
N ARG A 30 -8.89 0.35 -17.65
CA ARG A 30 -10.20 0.89 -18.01
C ARG A 30 -11.16 -0.18 -18.54
N GLU A 31 -10.68 -1.05 -19.43
CA GLU A 31 -11.46 -2.15 -20.01
C GLU A 31 -11.89 -3.16 -18.94
N ALA A 32 -11.03 -3.44 -17.97
CA ALA A 32 -11.35 -4.30 -16.85
C ALA A 32 -12.16 -3.63 -15.72
N GLY A 33 -12.57 -2.35 -15.90
CA GLY A 33 -13.31 -1.59 -14.90
C GLY A 33 -12.53 -1.31 -13.61
N ALA A 34 -11.20 -1.48 -13.62
CA ALA A 34 -10.33 -1.30 -12.45
C ALA A 34 -9.75 0.12 -12.43
N ASN A 35 -9.94 0.86 -11.33
CA ASN A 35 -9.38 2.19 -11.20
C ASN A 35 -7.96 2.14 -10.59
N PRO A 36 -6.90 2.57 -11.30
CA PRO A 36 -5.53 2.61 -10.77
C PRO A 36 -5.37 3.57 -9.58
N VAL A 37 -6.29 4.51 -9.41
CA VAL A 37 -6.35 5.45 -8.27
C VAL A 37 -6.88 4.78 -6.99
N GLY A 38 -7.43 3.56 -7.08
CA GLY A 38 -7.89 2.80 -5.90
C GLY A 38 -6.81 2.59 -4.84
N GLY A 39 -5.52 2.69 -5.20
CA GLY A 39 -4.40 2.62 -4.26
C GLY A 39 -4.29 3.80 -3.28
N CYS A 40 -4.80 4.99 -3.62
CA CYS A 40 -4.80 6.16 -2.72
C CYS A 40 -6.16 6.42 -2.05
N LEU A 41 -7.19 5.66 -2.41
CA LEU A 41 -8.50 5.71 -1.76
C LEU A 41 -8.41 5.56 -0.22
N PRO A 42 -7.54 4.70 0.35
CA PRO A 42 -7.39 4.61 1.80
C PRO A 42 -6.89 5.91 2.45
N VAL A 43 -6.08 6.70 1.74
CA VAL A 43 -5.55 7.97 2.26
C VAL A 43 -6.65 9.03 2.31
N LEU A 44 -7.45 9.12 1.24
CA LEU A 44 -8.59 10.04 1.19
C LEU A 44 -9.65 9.69 2.24
N LEU A 45 -9.93 8.40 2.41
CA LEU A 45 -10.86 7.93 3.44
C LEU A 45 -10.31 8.13 4.87
N GLN A 46 -8.98 8.18 5.04
CA GLN A 46 -8.34 8.40 6.34
C GLN A 46 -8.28 9.88 6.74
N ALA A 47 -8.35 10.82 5.78
CA ALA A 47 -8.23 12.24 6.05
C ALA A 47 -9.26 12.80 7.08
N PRO A 48 -10.56 12.43 7.04
CA PRO A 48 -11.53 12.89 8.03
C PRO A 48 -11.19 12.44 9.46
N PHE A 49 -10.71 11.20 9.60
CA PHE A 49 -10.31 10.67 10.90
C PHE A 49 -9.16 11.48 11.51
N LEU A 50 -8.16 11.81 10.67
CA LEU A 50 -7.03 12.62 11.11
C LEU A 50 -7.45 14.03 11.53
N ALA A 51 -8.39 14.65 10.81
CA ALA A 51 -8.92 15.97 11.14
C ALA A 51 -9.63 15.98 12.51
N ILE A 52 -10.43 14.96 12.80
CA ILE A 52 -11.12 14.81 14.09
C ILE A 52 -10.09 14.64 15.20
N LEU A 53 -9.14 13.72 15.04
CA LEU A 53 -8.11 13.46 16.04
C LEU A 53 -7.29 14.72 16.34
N TYR A 54 -6.85 15.44 15.30
CA TYR A 54 -6.12 16.70 15.47
C TYR A 54 -6.96 17.74 16.21
N GLY A 55 -8.25 17.86 15.87
CA GLY A 55 -9.19 18.74 16.56
C GLY A 55 -9.35 18.39 18.04
N VAL A 56 -9.44 17.10 18.36
CA VAL A 56 -9.50 16.61 19.75
C VAL A 56 -8.22 16.97 20.49
N ILE A 57 -7.03 16.58 19.98
CA ILE A 57 -5.74 16.88 20.62
C ILE A 57 -5.57 18.38 20.87
N LYS A 58 -5.92 19.22 19.89
CA LYS A 58 -5.88 20.69 20.03
C LYS A 58 -6.90 21.20 21.05
N GLY A 59 -8.05 20.55 21.16
CA GLY A 59 -9.04 20.82 22.20
C GLY A 59 -8.54 20.45 23.60
N LEU A 60 -7.77 19.37 23.73
CA LEU A 60 -7.16 18.95 25.00
C LEU A 60 -6.11 19.96 25.45
N ALA A 61 -5.17 20.32 24.58
CA ALA A 61 -4.14 21.31 24.86
C ALA A 61 -4.64 22.77 24.75
N ASN A 62 -5.96 23.00 24.84
CA ASN A 62 -6.51 24.33 24.71
C ASN A 62 -6.14 25.20 25.91
N THR A 63 -5.64 26.39 25.62
CA THR A 63 -5.30 27.41 26.63
C THR A 63 -6.05 28.70 26.33
N ALA A 64 -6.45 29.40 27.37
CA ALA A 64 -7.11 30.70 27.29
C ALA A 64 -6.32 31.73 28.10
N LEU A 65 -6.29 32.98 27.64
CA LEU A 65 -5.76 34.09 28.41
C LEU A 65 -6.86 34.61 29.34
N VAL A 66 -6.64 34.51 30.64
CA VAL A 66 -7.53 35.05 31.67
C VAL A 66 -6.70 36.01 32.51
N ASN A 67 -7.07 37.29 32.53
CA ASN A 67 -6.33 38.33 33.27
C ASN A 67 -4.83 38.37 32.92
N LYS A 68 -4.48 38.23 31.63
CA LYS A 68 -3.11 38.14 31.11
C LYS A 68 -2.30 36.91 31.56
N VAL A 69 -2.92 35.95 32.26
CA VAL A 69 -2.31 34.66 32.62
C VAL A 69 -2.84 33.58 31.67
N LEU A 70 -1.92 32.78 31.13
CA LEU A 70 -2.27 31.65 30.27
C LEU A 70 -2.73 30.47 31.13
N VAL A 71 -4.02 30.14 31.06
CA VAL A 71 -4.63 29.04 31.80
C VAL A 71 -5.09 27.93 30.85
N ALA A 72 -4.83 26.69 31.22
CA ALA A 72 -5.33 25.55 30.46
C ALA A 72 -6.83 25.36 30.67
N ARG A 73 -7.56 25.20 29.55
CA ARG A 73 -9.00 24.91 29.53
C ARG A 73 -9.27 23.75 28.57
N PRO A 74 -8.90 22.51 28.96
CA PRO A 74 -9.12 21.34 28.13
C PRO A 74 -10.60 21.19 27.76
N ARG A 75 -10.88 20.91 26.48
CA ARG A 75 -12.22 20.65 25.94
C ARG A 75 -12.41 19.14 25.76
N TYR A 76 -13.67 18.70 25.64
CA TYR A 76 -14.05 17.29 25.37
C TYR A 76 -13.73 16.28 26.48
N ILE A 77 -13.33 16.75 27.67
CA ILE A 77 -13.06 15.90 28.84
C ILE A 77 -13.84 16.44 30.05
N PRO A 78 -14.46 15.58 30.87
CA PRO A 78 -15.13 16.01 32.09
C PRO A 78 -14.14 16.54 33.13
N GLN A 79 -14.52 17.61 33.82
CA GLN A 79 -13.69 18.30 34.83
C GLN A 79 -13.35 17.41 36.04
N SER A 80 -14.15 16.38 36.29
CA SER A 80 -13.93 15.40 37.36
C SER A 80 -12.80 14.40 37.06
N SER A 81 -12.41 14.25 35.79
CA SER A 81 -11.41 13.26 35.40
C SER A 81 -10.01 13.64 35.88
N ARG A 82 -9.17 12.62 36.13
CA ARG A 82 -7.75 12.82 36.43
C ARG A 82 -7.03 13.56 35.30
N MET A 83 -7.31 13.18 34.06
CA MET A 83 -6.72 13.81 32.88
C MET A 83 -7.00 15.32 32.80
N TYR A 84 -8.22 15.77 33.13
CA TYR A 84 -8.51 17.21 33.16
C TYR A 84 -7.65 17.93 34.20
N ARG A 85 -7.56 17.38 35.42
CA ARG A 85 -6.76 17.96 36.51
C ARG A 85 -5.27 18.01 36.16
N ASP A 86 -4.76 16.93 35.57
CA ASP A 86 -3.36 16.82 35.17
C ASP A 86 -3.02 17.84 34.07
N LEU A 87 -3.90 18.01 33.08
CA LEU A 87 -3.71 19.00 32.01
C LEU A 87 -3.81 20.44 32.52
N VAL A 88 -4.70 20.71 33.49
CA VAL A 88 -4.78 22.03 34.12
C VAL A 88 -3.52 22.32 34.93
N ALA A 89 -3.05 21.35 35.72
CA ALA A 89 -1.82 21.46 36.50
C ALA A 89 -0.57 21.60 35.61
N SER A 90 -0.56 20.94 34.45
CA SER A 90 0.54 21.01 33.48
C SER A 90 0.49 22.22 32.54
N HIS A 91 -0.45 23.15 32.75
CA HIS A 91 -0.66 24.33 31.89
C HIS A 91 -0.95 23.97 30.42
N GLY A 92 -1.61 22.83 30.20
CA GLY A 92 -2.05 22.38 28.87
C GLY A 92 -1.02 21.53 28.14
N GLN A 93 0.11 21.23 28.79
CA GLN A 93 1.15 20.36 28.24
C GLN A 93 0.74 18.88 28.34
N ILE A 94 0.88 18.14 27.25
CA ILE A 94 0.56 16.71 27.21
C ILE A 94 1.87 15.93 27.41
N LYS A 95 2.32 15.83 28.66
CA LYS A 95 3.59 15.18 28.99
C LYS A 95 3.44 13.66 28.94
N ALA A 96 4.18 13.01 28.05
CA ALA A 96 4.32 11.55 27.99
C ALA A 96 5.70 11.18 27.46
N PHE A 97 6.24 10.03 27.85
CA PHE A 97 7.54 9.53 27.36
C PHE A 97 8.71 10.55 27.51
N GLY A 98 8.64 11.43 28.51
CA GLY A 98 9.66 12.47 28.72
C GLY A 98 9.57 13.67 27.77
N MET A 99 8.50 13.79 26.99
CA MET A 99 8.29 14.84 25.97
C MET A 99 6.87 15.43 26.06
N ASP A 100 6.67 16.66 25.57
CA ASP A 100 5.33 17.22 25.38
C ASP A 100 4.81 16.80 24.00
N LEU A 101 3.79 15.95 24.00
CA LEU A 101 3.18 15.42 22.78
C LEU A 101 2.50 16.52 21.93
N ASN A 102 2.21 17.70 22.49
CA ASN A 102 1.65 18.80 21.71
C ASN A 102 2.71 19.51 20.83
N LEU A 103 3.99 19.29 21.09
CA LEU A 103 5.08 19.92 20.35
C LEU A 103 5.49 19.13 19.11
N LYS A 104 6.21 19.81 18.21
CA LYS A 104 6.81 19.24 16.99
C LYS A 104 8.27 18.90 17.24
N VAL A 105 8.85 18.02 16.41
CA VAL A 105 10.24 17.56 16.54
C VAL A 105 11.24 18.71 16.66
N PHE A 106 11.15 19.74 15.81
CA PHE A 106 12.08 20.88 15.80
C PHE A 106 11.54 22.14 16.49
N SER A 107 10.61 22.00 17.44
CA SER A 107 10.28 23.14 18.32
C SER A 107 11.51 23.45 19.18
N HIS A 108 11.74 24.70 19.60
CA HIS A 108 12.90 25.02 20.45
C HIS A 108 12.68 24.46 21.86
N HIS A 109 12.97 23.17 22.04
CA HIS A 109 13.02 22.54 23.35
C HIS A 109 14.36 22.97 23.93
N GLY A 110 14.39 23.64 25.08
CA GLY A 110 15.57 24.37 25.58
C GLY A 110 16.86 23.56 25.83
N SER A 111 16.95 22.30 25.38
CA SER A 111 18.15 21.46 25.42
C SER A 111 18.13 20.43 24.28
N PHE A 112 19.29 20.12 23.72
CA PHE A 112 19.48 19.05 22.73
C PHE A 112 18.96 17.68 23.21
N TRP A 113 19.11 17.38 24.50
CA TRP A 113 18.64 16.11 25.07
C TRP A 113 17.11 16.00 25.12
N ALA A 114 16.39 17.13 25.09
CA ALA A 114 14.93 17.14 25.03
C ALA A 114 14.38 16.79 23.64
N GLU A 115 15.20 16.88 22.59
CA GLU A 115 14.83 16.50 21.21
C GLU A 115 14.92 15.00 20.98
N LEU A 116 15.79 14.30 21.72
CA LEU A 116 16.11 12.89 21.49
C LEU A 116 14.86 11.97 21.53
N PRO A 117 13.93 12.12 22.50
CA PRO A 117 12.68 11.36 22.48
C PRO A 117 11.84 11.59 21.23
N PHE A 118 11.76 12.84 20.72
CA PHE A 118 11.02 13.17 19.51
C PHE A 118 11.62 12.50 18.27
N ILE A 119 12.94 12.54 18.14
CA ILE A 119 13.66 11.91 17.01
C ILE A 119 13.43 10.39 17.03
N LEU A 120 13.59 9.76 18.20
CA LEU A 120 13.36 8.32 18.35
C LEU A 120 11.91 7.94 18.01
N PHE A 121 10.95 8.77 18.41
CA PHE A 121 9.54 8.58 18.06
C PHE A 121 9.30 8.62 16.55
N VAL A 122 9.84 9.61 15.86
CA VAL A 122 9.67 9.73 14.40
C VAL A 122 10.36 8.60 13.66
N LEU A 123 11.57 8.22 14.07
CA LEU A 123 12.28 7.07 13.49
C LEU A 123 11.49 5.77 13.68
N ALA A 124 10.90 5.55 14.86
CA ALA A 124 10.03 4.40 15.11
C ALA A 124 8.78 4.44 14.21
N ALA A 125 8.13 5.59 14.06
CA ALA A 125 6.96 5.75 13.20
C ALA A 125 7.28 5.48 11.72
N VAL A 126 8.35 6.09 11.19
CA VAL A 126 8.79 5.87 9.80
C VAL A 126 9.20 4.41 9.58
N GLY A 127 9.94 3.83 10.52
CA GLY A 127 10.35 2.43 10.45
C GLY A 127 9.16 1.47 10.43
N LEU A 128 8.17 1.69 11.29
CA LEU A 128 6.95 0.87 11.33
C LEU A 128 6.10 1.04 10.08
N GLN A 129 5.95 2.27 9.58
CA GLN A 129 5.24 2.56 8.33
C GLN A 129 5.93 1.93 7.11
N TYR A 130 7.26 2.00 7.07
CA TYR A 130 8.06 1.33 6.06
C TYR A 130 7.88 -0.19 6.13
N PHE A 131 7.91 -0.77 7.33
CA PHE A 131 7.68 -2.20 7.53
C PHE A 131 6.29 -2.62 7.05
N GLN A 132 5.24 -1.86 7.37
CA GLN A 132 3.87 -2.10 6.88
C GLN A 132 3.83 -2.19 5.34
N MET A 133 4.47 -1.24 4.65
CA MET A 133 4.53 -1.21 3.20
C MET A 133 5.40 -2.34 2.61
N ALA A 134 6.54 -2.62 3.22
CA ALA A 134 7.41 -3.72 2.82
C ALA A 134 6.69 -5.08 2.96
N GLN A 135 5.90 -5.26 4.01
CA GLN A 135 5.11 -6.46 4.25
C GLN A 135 4.01 -6.62 3.18
N LEU A 136 3.32 -5.54 2.81
CA LEU A 136 2.34 -5.54 1.73
C LEU A 136 3.00 -5.85 0.37
N ASN A 137 4.13 -5.24 0.08
CA ASN A 137 4.83 -5.39 -1.18
C ASN A 137 5.44 -6.80 -1.35
N ASN A 138 6.03 -7.35 -0.29
CA ASN A 138 6.53 -8.73 -0.29
C ASN A 138 5.39 -9.73 -0.48
N ARG A 139 4.18 -9.44 0.02
CA ARG A 139 2.99 -10.25 -0.24
C ARG A 139 2.54 -10.15 -1.71
N SER A 140 2.50 -8.95 -2.29
CA SER A 140 2.21 -8.76 -3.72
C SER A 140 3.21 -9.48 -4.63
N ARG A 141 4.51 -9.48 -4.25
CA ARG A 141 5.55 -10.25 -4.95
C ARG A 141 5.36 -11.76 -4.85
N LYS A 142 5.03 -12.28 -3.67
CA LYS A 142 4.76 -13.72 -3.45
C LYS A 142 3.52 -14.19 -4.21
N ALA A 143 2.53 -13.33 -4.41
CA ALA A 143 1.39 -13.58 -5.30
C ALA A 143 1.75 -13.56 -6.80
N GLY A 144 3.04 -13.44 -7.15
CA GLY A 144 3.53 -13.41 -8.51
C GLY A 144 3.17 -12.13 -9.27
N GLN A 145 2.82 -11.04 -8.58
CA GLN A 145 2.46 -9.78 -9.24
C GLN A 145 3.71 -8.96 -9.55
N PRO A 146 3.92 -8.53 -10.81
CA PRO A 146 4.93 -7.54 -11.10
C PRO A 146 4.46 -6.18 -10.61
N ILE A 147 5.18 -5.59 -9.65
CA ILE A 147 4.89 -4.25 -9.13
C ILE A 147 5.11 -3.25 -10.27
N PRO A 148 4.07 -2.53 -10.74
CA PRO A 148 4.23 -1.53 -11.79
C PRO A 148 5.27 -0.48 -11.38
N SER A 149 6.02 0.05 -12.35
CA SER A 149 7.12 1.01 -12.09
C SER A 149 6.68 2.21 -11.26
N GLN A 150 5.44 2.68 -11.46
CA GLN A 150 4.82 3.73 -10.66
C GLN A 150 4.75 3.41 -9.17
N GLN A 151 4.39 2.17 -8.80
CA GLN A 151 4.30 1.75 -7.40
C GLN A 151 5.70 1.53 -6.78
N GLN A 152 6.72 1.19 -7.58
CA GLN A 152 8.11 1.10 -7.11
C GLN A 152 8.72 2.48 -6.83
N THR A 153 8.47 3.47 -7.70
CA THR A 153 8.87 4.86 -7.46
C THR A 153 8.19 5.40 -6.21
N LEU A 154 6.89 5.13 -6.05
CA LEU A 154 6.13 5.51 -4.87
C LEU A 154 6.77 4.98 -3.59
N GLN A 155 7.22 3.72 -3.56
CA GLN A 155 7.88 3.13 -2.38
C GLN A 155 9.20 3.79 -1.99
N ARG A 156 9.94 4.38 -2.94
CA ARG A 156 11.21 5.08 -2.63
C ARG A 156 10.97 6.48 -2.09
N VAL A 157 9.98 7.18 -2.63
CA VAL A 157 9.66 8.55 -2.25
C VAL A 157 8.82 8.60 -0.96
N MET A 158 7.98 7.60 -0.73
CA MET A 158 7.03 7.57 0.39
C MET A 158 7.68 7.72 1.78
N PRO A 159 8.74 6.98 2.14
CA PRO A 159 9.36 7.14 3.46
C PRO A 159 9.88 8.56 3.72
N LEU A 160 10.39 9.23 2.69
CA LEU A 160 10.84 10.62 2.78
C LEU A 160 9.67 11.59 2.97
N ALA A 161 8.57 11.36 2.25
CA ALA A 161 7.35 12.14 2.42
C ALA A 161 6.75 11.97 3.83
N PHE A 162 6.70 10.75 4.35
CA PHE A 162 6.24 10.49 5.73
C PHE A 162 7.19 11.05 6.79
N LEU A 163 8.50 10.99 6.56
CA LEU A 163 9.48 11.62 7.43
C LEU A 163 9.23 13.13 7.53
N TYR A 164 9.11 13.81 6.38
CA TYR A 164 8.75 15.23 6.34
C TYR A 164 7.42 15.51 7.04
N PHE A 165 6.38 14.71 6.76
CA PHE A 165 5.07 14.87 7.36
C PHE A 165 5.10 14.74 8.89
N TYR A 166 5.83 13.76 9.42
CA TYR A 166 5.97 13.56 10.88
C TYR A 166 6.78 14.64 11.58
N ILE A 167 7.66 15.34 10.86
CA ILE A 167 8.36 16.51 11.38
C ILE A 167 7.43 17.72 11.51
N VAL A 168 6.46 17.87 10.58
CA VAL A 168 5.58 19.05 10.50
C VAL A 168 4.42 19.00 11.50
N ILE A 169 3.98 17.81 11.90
CA ILE A 169 2.83 17.60 12.80
C ILE A 169 3.25 17.44 14.28
N PRO A 170 2.33 17.63 15.23
CA PRO A 170 2.59 17.36 16.65
C PRO A 170 2.86 15.89 16.95
N ALA A 171 3.69 15.62 17.96
CA ALA A 171 4.06 14.27 18.36
C ALA A 171 2.87 13.40 18.83
N ALA A 172 1.80 14.00 19.35
CA ALA A 172 0.55 13.32 19.70
C ALA A 172 -0.08 12.62 18.48
N VAL A 173 0.00 13.25 17.31
CA VAL A 173 -0.49 12.68 16.05
C VAL A 173 0.42 11.55 15.60
N VAL A 174 1.74 11.70 15.76
CA VAL A 174 2.73 10.65 15.47
C VAL A 174 2.51 9.42 16.35
N LEU A 175 2.26 9.61 17.65
CA LEU A 175 1.92 8.52 18.58
C LEU A 175 0.72 7.72 18.10
N TYR A 176 -0.35 8.42 17.71
CA TYR A 176 -1.52 7.77 17.14
C TYR A 176 -1.16 6.95 15.90
N MET A 177 -0.34 7.49 14.99
CA MET A 177 0.06 6.79 13.77
C MET A 177 0.80 5.50 14.09
N ILE A 178 1.74 5.54 15.05
CA ILE A 178 2.48 4.35 15.51
C ILE A 178 1.50 3.28 16.00
N ILE A 179 0.59 3.64 16.91
CA ILE A 179 -0.38 2.69 17.49
C ILE A 179 -1.30 2.14 16.40
N SER A 180 -1.84 3.01 15.54
CA SER A 180 -2.75 2.60 14.46
C SER A 180 -2.06 1.64 13.48
N THR A 181 -0.81 1.92 13.13
CA THR A 181 -0.03 1.08 12.21
C THR A 181 0.33 -0.25 12.87
N ALA A 182 0.67 -0.26 14.16
CA ALA A 182 0.92 -1.49 14.91
C ALA A 182 -0.32 -2.39 14.93
N ILE A 183 -1.50 -1.83 15.24
CA ILE A 183 -2.76 -2.56 15.21
C ILE A 183 -3.05 -3.08 13.80
N ARG A 184 -2.85 -2.27 12.76
CA ARG A 184 -3.04 -2.70 11.35
C ARG A 184 -2.13 -3.88 10.99
N ILE A 185 -0.86 -3.85 11.38
CA ILE A 185 0.07 -4.95 11.15
C ILE A 185 -0.39 -6.22 11.90
N ILE A 186 -0.79 -6.09 13.16
CA ILE A 186 -1.26 -7.21 13.99
C ILE A 186 -2.54 -7.81 13.41
N THR A 187 -3.55 -7.00 13.15
CA THR A 187 -4.82 -7.45 12.55
C THR A 187 -4.61 -8.10 11.20
N GLN A 188 -3.76 -7.53 10.35
CA GLN A 188 -3.40 -8.12 9.07
C GLN A 188 -2.70 -9.48 9.27
N ASP A 189 -1.72 -9.58 10.17
CA ASP A 189 -1.02 -10.84 10.45
C ASP A 189 -1.96 -11.92 11.02
N LEU A 190 -2.83 -11.55 11.97
CA LEU A 190 -3.83 -12.45 12.57
C LEU A 190 -4.86 -12.94 11.55
N MET A 191 -5.42 -12.06 10.72
CA MET A 191 -6.38 -12.45 9.68
C MET A 191 -5.80 -13.44 8.66
N PHE A 192 -4.51 -13.29 8.32
CA PHE A 192 -3.83 -14.22 7.42
C PHE A 192 -3.54 -15.55 8.11
N ARG A 193 -3.05 -15.53 9.37
CA ARG A 193 -2.82 -16.76 10.15
C ARG A 193 -4.11 -17.55 10.38
N ALA A 194 -5.24 -16.87 10.56
CA ALA A 194 -6.56 -17.47 10.71
C ALA A 194 -7.13 -18.06 9.39
N GLY A 195 -6.45 -17.87 8.25
CA GLY A 195 -6.85 -18.47 6.98
C GLY A 195 -8.07 -17.83 6.29
N VAL A 196 -8.62 -16.74 6.84
CA VAL A 196 -9.79 -16.00 6.29
C VAL A 196 -9.48 -15.38 4.91
N THR A 197 -8.20 -15.34 4.53
CA THR A 197 -7.70 -14.72 3.30
C THR A 197 -6.79 -15.64 2.48
N ASP A 198 -6.85 -16.97 2.71
CA ASP A 198 -6.16 -17.95 1.87
C ASP A 198 -7.06 -18.37 0.69
N PRO A 199 -6.81 -17.88 -0.54
CA PRO A 199 -7.60 -18.26 -1.71
C PRO A 199 -7.49 -19.76 -2.06
N ARG A 200 -6.59 -20.53 -1.41
CA ARG A 200 -6.51 -21.99 -1.59
C ARG A 200 -7.54 -22.78 -0.78
N LYS A 201 -8.10 -22.23 0.30
CA LYS A 201 -9.11 -22.93 1.12
C LYS A 201 -10.56 -22.68 0.70
N ASN A 202 -10.82 -21.61 -0.05
CA ASN A 202 -12.17 -21.30 -0.56
C ASN A 202 -12.42 -21.84 -1.99
N GLY A 203 -11.57 -22.75 -2.47
CA GLY A 203 -11.66 -23.35 -3.80
C GLY A 203 -12.75 -24.41 -3.99
N THR A 204 -13.65 -24.63 -3.02
CA THR A 204 -14.69 -25.67 -3.13
C THR A 204 -16.08 -25.15 -3.52
N HIS A 205 -16.28 -23.82 -3.66
CA HIS A 205 -17.58 -23.27 -4.10
C HIS A 205 -17.44 -22.04 -5.01
N SER A 206 -16.68 -22.17 -6.10
CA SER A 206 -16.91 -21.32 -7.27
C SER A 206 -17.21 -22.24 -8.43
N SER A 207 -18.46 -22.70 -8.47
CA SER A 207 -19.04 -23.28 -9.67
C SER A 207 -18.77 -22.34 -10.83
N GLU A 208 -17.99 -22.86 -11.75
CA GLU A 208 -17.96 -22.56 -13.17
C GLU A 208 -19.34 -22.10 -13.64
N LYS A 209 -19.56 -20.79 -13.69
CA LYS A 209 -20.61 -20.20 -14.51
C LYS A 209 -19.91 -19.59 -15.71
N SER A 210 -19.48 -20.49 -16.59
CA SER A 210 -19.10 -20.19 -17.96
C SER A 210 -20.24 -19.39 -18.61
N LEU A 211 -19.91 -18.19 -19.08
CA LEU A 211 -20.81 -17.38 -19.90
C LEU A 211 -21.16 -18.19 -21.17
N PRO A 212 -22.43 -18.25 -21.59
CA PRO A 212 -22.80 -18.95 -22.82
C PRO A 212 -22.20 -18.24 -24.02
N ALA A 213 -21.56 -19.00 -24.91
CA ALA A 213 -21.19 -18.53 -26.24
C ALA A 213 -22.45 -18.24 -27.06
N PRO A 214 -22.45 -17.23 -27.95
CA PRO A 214 -23.62 -16.87 -28.74
C PRO A 214 -24.01 -17.99 -29.71
N GLU A 215 -25.28 -18.38 -29.66
CA GLU A 215 -25.93 -19.28 -30.62
C GLU A 215 -25.84 -18.71 -32.05
N SER A 216 -25.21 -19.47 -32.97
CA SER A 216 -25.51 -19.39 -34.39
C SER A 216 -26.45 -20.54 -34.75
N THR A 217 -27.73 -20.23 -34.92
CA THR A 217 -28.78 -21.13 -35.40
C THR A 217 -28.62 -21.38 -36.90
N GLY A 218 -28.64 -22.65 -37.34
CA GLY A 218 -28.63 -22.96 -38.78
C GLY A 218 -28.41 -24.42 -39.22
N LYS A 219 -29.38 -25.31 -38.89
CA LYS A 219 -29.82 -26.51 -39.65
C LYS A 219 -28.83 -27.66 -39.99
N ASN A 220 -28.94 -28.73 -39.20
CA ASN A 220 -28.94 -30.20 -39.43
C ASN A 220 -28.16 -30.92 -40.57
N PRO A 221 -27.74 -32.20 -40.33
CA PRO A 221 -26.64 -32.89 -41.03
C PRO A 221 -27.08 -33.90 -42.11
N PRO A 222 -26.14 -34.58 -42.78
CA PRO A 222 -26.15 -36.03 -42.68
C PRO A 222 -24.77 -36.70 -42.49
N SER A 223 -24.87 -37.94 -42.02
CA SER A 223 -23.87 -38.93 -41.65
C SER A 223 -22.90 -39.32 -42.78
N THR A 224 -21.69 -39.76 -42.42
CA THR A 224 -21.24 -41.17 -42.55
C THR A 224 -19.72 -41.35 -42.40
N SER A 225 -19.36 -42.49 -41.78
CA SER A 225 -18.22 -43.37 -42.09
C SER A 225 -16.79 -43.03 -41.62
N ASN A 226 -16.36 -43.82 -40.61
CA ASN A 226 -15.12 -44.61 -40.54
C ASN A 226 -13.75 -43.98 -40.88
N ALA A 227 -12.82 -43.93 -39.91
CA ALA A 227 -11.65 -44.84 -39.85
C ALA A 227 -10.57 -44.37 -38.84
N LYS A 228 -9.91 -45.38 -38.27
CA LYS A 228 -8.84 -45.52 -37.25
C LYS A 228 -7.71 -44.47 -37.11
N PRO A 229 -6.98 -44.48 -35.96
CA PRO A 229 -6.03 -43.44 -35.54
C PRO A 229 -4.62 -43.67 -36.10
N VAL A 230 -3.90 -42.57 -36.41
CA VAL A 230 -2.47 -42.63 -36.78
C VAL A 230 -1.62 -41.69 -35.92
N GLU A 231 -0.66 -42.34 -35.29
CA GLU A 231 0.55 -42.05 -34.54
C GLU A 231 1.36 -40.76 -34.88
N LYS A 232 2.02 -40.22 -33.84
CA LYS A 232 2.95 -39.07 -33.85
C LYS A 232 4.35 -39.48 -34.31
N PRO A 233 5.14 -38.56 -34.92
CA PRO A 233 6.60 -38.62 -34.81
C PRO A 233 7.22 -37.38 -34.13
N LYS A 234 8.28 -37.64 -33.36
CA LYS A 234 9.22 -36.71 -32.71
C LYS A 234 10.51 -36.52 -33.58
N PRO A 235 11.42 -35.59 -33.24
CA PRO A 235 12.19 -34.81 -34.21
C PRO A 235 13.55 -35.42 -34.60
N VAL A 236 14.02 -35.08 -35.80
CA VAL A 236 15.36 -35.44 -36.31
C VAL A 236 16.30 -34.23 -36.25
N THR A 237 17.41 -34.42 -35.56
CA THR A 237 18.62 -33.58 -35.60
C THR A 237 19.49 -34.04 -36.76
N ASN A 238 20.17 -33.12 -37.46
CA ASN A 238 21.36 -33.51 -38.21
C ASN A 238 22.40 -32.38 -38.29
N ARG A 239 23.65 -32.79 -38.11
CA ARG A 239 24.86 -32.00 -37.91
C ARG A 239 25.84 -32.34 -39.05
N SER A 240 26.56 -31.33 -39.56
CA SER A 240 27.71 -31.40 -40.48
C SER A 240 27.40 -31.91 -41.91
N ALA A 241 28.09 -31.53 -43.00
CA ALA A 241 29.43 -30.99 -43.19
C ALA A 241 29.56 -30.26 -44.56
N ASN A 242 30.37 -29.20 -44.56
CA ASN A 242 31.46 -28.90 -45.51
C ASN A 242 31.18 -28.78 -47.03
N LYS A 243 31.38 -27.56 -47.59
CA LYS A 243 31.93 -27.37 -48.94
C LYS A 243 32.67 -26.02 -49.06
N ARG A 244 34.00 -26.09 -49.17
CA ARG A 244 34.91 -25.03 -49.63
C ARG A 244 34.86 -24.90 -51.16
N LYS A 245 34.86 -23.67 -51.69
CA LYS A 245 35.71 -23.11 -52.79
C LYS A 245 35.11 -21.78 -53.27
N ARG A 246 35.74 -20.63 -52.96
CA ARG A 246 36.69 -19.85 -53.81
C ARG A 246 36.05 -19.24 -55.06
N LYS A 247 35.92 -17.89 -55.13
CA LYS A 247 36.39 -17.05 -56.26
C LYS A 247 36.27 -15.53 -55.98
N ASP A 248 37.43 -14.87 -55.99
CA ASP A 248 37.79 -13.53 -56.49
C ASP A 248 36.73 -12.40 -56.50
N ARG A 249 36.94 -11.36 -55.68
CA ARG A 249 37.33 -10.01 -56.12
C ARG A 249 37.74 -9.15 -54.93
#